data_AF-A0A843C0A9-F1
#
_entry.id   AF-A0A843C0A9-F1
#
_cell.length_a   1.000
_cell.length_b   1.000
_cell.length_c   1.000
_cell.angle_alpha   90.00
_cell.angle_beta   90.00
_cell.angle_gamma   90.00
#
_symmetry.space_group_name_H-M   'P 1'
#
loop_
_entity.id
_entity.type
_entity.pdbx_description
1 polymer ?
#
loop_
_entity_poly.entity_id
_entity_poly.type
_entity_poly.pdbx_seq_one_letter_code
_entity_poly.pdbx_strand_id
1 'polypeptide(L)'
;MKLRNMNKRMILPMLLIISIIAIPYLATPVEAKNPGPFFSVSILSPNSNPARNQWATLMVEQLPKIGIDIDVFDHTGWAQISPRTWGHPGPYPVPSYDEGGYDLFLIGNGWGLDFDPTGVFTSDGITPAGDNFYQYDNPAFDWAVSNYTQSFVYADRIQYAEEIQNWLYEDQPSIAIIYKISLYAHAPGLTGWEPLLWASSQQPMEDWAISGETELHFAVPADFEDFHVRSQESTYDAQWLHQIYNGLVERDPADYTYSGRAL
;
A
#
# COMPACT_ATOMS: atom_id res chain seq x y z
N MET A 1 14.71 -36.22 67.46
CA MET A 1 13.82 -35.32 66.71
C MET A 1 12.89 -36.19 65.87
N LYS A 2 11.69 -36.50 66.40
CA LYS A 2 10.71 -37.40 65.77
C LYS A 2 9.99 -36.62 64.66
N LEU A 3 10.19 -36.99 63.40
CA LEU A 3 9.28 -36.66 62.31
C LEU A 3 7.95 -37.33 62.61
N ARG A 4 7.08 -36.57 63.26
CA ARG A 4 5.70 -36.90 63.63
C ARG A 4 4.97 -37.35 62.37
N ASN A 5 4.33 -38.53 62.43
CA ASN A 5 3.47 -39.12 61.41
C ASN A 5 2.74 -38.04 60.60
N MET A 6 3.31 -37.66 59.46
CA MET A 6 2.62 -36.81 58.51
C MET A 6 1.46 -37.65 58.00
N ASN A 7 0.24 -37.20 58.27
CA ASN A 7 -0.97 -37.96 58.00
C ASN A 7 -0.93 -38.33 56.51
N LYS A 8 -0.87 -39.64 56.16
CA LYS A 8 -0.69 -40.09 54.76
C LYS A 8 -1.75 -39.49 53.81
N ARG A 9 -2.88 -39.04 54.37
CA ARG A 9 -3.97 -38.30 53.72
C ARG A 9 -3.60 -36.88 53.25
N MET A 10 -2.52 -36.28 53.76
CA MET A 10 -2.04 -34.95 53.38
C MET A 10 -0.91 -34.95 52.35
N ILE A 11 -0.31 -36.12 52.07
CA ILE A 11 0.79 -36.23 51.10
C ILE A 11 0.28 -36.03 49.67
N LEU A 12 -0.86 -36.65 49.35
CA LEU A 12 -1.48 -36.55 48.02
C LEU A 12 -1.92 -35.12 47.66
N PRO A 13 -2.63 -34.35 48.51
CA PRO A 13 -2.97 -32.97 48.20
C PRO A 13 -1.73 -32.06 48.13
N MET A 14 -0.68 -32.29 48.93
CA MET A 14 0.58 -31.55 48.80
C MET A 14 1.27 -31.81 47.46
N LEU A 15 1.34 -33.07 47.02
CA LEU A 15 1.91 -33.42 45.71
C LEU A 15 1.10 -32.80 44.56
N LEU A 16 -0.23 -32.79 44.67
CA LEU A 16 -1.12 -32.13 43.71
C LEU A 16 -0.86 -30.62 43.63
N ILE A 17 -0.74 -29.94 44.78
CA ILE A 17 -0.44 -28.51 44.84
C ILE A 17 0.94 -28.22 44.26
N ILE A 18 1.95 -29.04 44.58
CA ILE A 18 3.31 -28.91 44.02
C ILE A 18 3.30 -29.12 42.50
N SER A 19 2.55 -30.10 41.99
CA SER A 19 2.41 -30.30 40.54
C SER A 19 1.69 -29.14 39.86
N ILE A 20 0.66 -28.56 40.46
CA ILE A 20 -0.05 -27.40 39.90
C ILE A 20 0.84 -26.14 39.87
N ILE A 21 1.68 -25.96 40.89
CA ILE A 21 2.62 -24.83 40.97
C ILE A 21 3.81 -25.02 40.03
N ALA A 22 4.28 -26.27 39.81
CA ALA A 22 5.45 -26.55 38.98
C ALA A 22 5.17 -26.57 37.46
N ILE A 23 3.93 -26.83 37.03
CA ILE A 23 3.55 -26.84 35.60
C ILE A 23 3.90 -25.52 34.87
N PRO A 24 3.58 -24.31 35.38
CA PRO A 24 3.94 -23.07 34.70
C PRO A 24 5.46 -22.77 34.68
N TYR A 25 6.27 -23.45 35.51
CA TYR A 25 7.74 -23.31 35.49
C TYR A 25 8.43 -24.34 34.59
N LEU A 26 7.76 -25.43 34.21
CA LEU A 26 8.24 -26.43 33.25
C LEU A 26 7.78 -26.14 31.82
N ALA A 27 6.72 -25.36 31.65
CA ALA A 27 6.33 -24.80 30.37
C ALA A 27 7.16 -23.54 30.08
N THR A 28 8.45 -23.71 29.79
CA THR A 28 9.13 -22.70 28.98
C THR A 28 8.37 -22.61 27.66
N PRO A 29 7.90 -21.44 27.20
CA PRO A 29 7.43 -21.32 25.84
C PRO A 29 8.59 -21.78 24.95
N VAL A 30 8.46 -22.96 24.36
CA VAL A 30 9.37 -23.38 23.29
C VAL A 30 9.05 -22.39 22.19
N GLU A 31 9.93 -21.41 22.01
CA GLU A 31 9.91 -20.57 20.83
C GLU A 31 9.97 -21.53 19.64
N ALA A 32 8.85 -21.63 18.92
CA ALA A 32 8.77 -22.50 17.78
C ALA A 32 9.81 -22.01 16.80
N LYS A 33 10.92 -22.74 16.68
CA LYS A 33 11.97 -22.40 15.73
C LYS A 33 11.34 -22.36 14.35
N ASN A 34 11.63 -21.30 13.59
CA ASN A 34 11.22 -21.20 12.20
C ASN A 34 11.56 -22.52 11.47
N PRO A 35 10.67 -22.98 10.56
CA PRO A 35 10.98 -24.13 9.74
C PRO A 35 12.27 -23.88 8.95
N GLY A 36 12.96 -24.95 8.55
CA GLY A 36 14.06 -24.81 7.60
C GLY A 36 13.55 -24.17 6.30
N PRO A 37 14.34 -23.30 5.65
CA PRO A 37 13.89 -22.64 4.45
C PRO A 37 13.74 -23.65 3.30
N PHE A 38 12.68 -23.51 2.50
CA PHE A 38 12.47 -24.32 1.30
C PHE A 38 12.79 -23.57 0.00
N PHE A 39 12.75 -22.25 0.02
CA PHE A 39 13.40 -21.36 -0.95
C PHE A 39 13.73 -20.01 -0.29
N SER A 40 14.50 -19.19 -1.00
CA SER A 40 14.83 -17.82 -0.62
C SER A 40 14.35 -16.83 -1.68
N VAL A 41 14.10 -15.58 -1.27
CA VAL A 41 13.74 -14.48 -2.17
C VAL A 41 14.48 -13.20 -1.80
N SER A 42 14.63 -12.32 -2.77
CA SER A 42 15.04 -10.93 -2.55
C SER A 42 13.84 -9.98 -2.58
N ILE A 43 13.79 -9.07 -1.61
CA ILE A 43 12.75 -8.05 -1.47
C ILE A 43 13.32 -6.71 -1.94
N LEU A 44 12.73 -6.14 -2.97
CA LEU A 44 12.96 -4.78 -3.44
C LEU A 44 11.86 -3.86 -2.90
N SER A 45 12.22 -2.72 -2.30
CA SER A 45 11.25 -1.73 -1.81
C SER A 45 11.81 -0.31 -1.91
N PRO A 46 11.04 0.68 -2.43
CA PRO A 46 11.45 2.07 -2.39
C PRO A 46 11.50 2.60 -0.95
N ASN A 47 12.43 3.50 -0.66
CA ASN A 47 12.71 4.01 0.68
C ASN A 47 11.98 5.30 1.07
N SER A 48 11.23 5.88 0.13
CA SER A 48 10.56 7.19 0.30
C SER A 48 9.29 7.20 1.16
N ASN A 49 8.71 6.05 1.52
CA ASN A 49 7.42 6.00 2.23
C ASN A 49 7.53 5.25 3.57
N PRO A 50 7.48 5.94 4.72
CA PRO A 50 7.68 5.31 6.03
C PRO A 50 6.74 4.14 6.32
N ALA A 51 5.47 4.20 5.89
CA ALA A 51 4.52 3.12 6.09
C ALA A 51 4.89 1.88 5.27
N ARG A 52 5.28 2.04 4.00
CA ARG A 52 5.80 0.94 3.18
C ARG A 52 7.06 0.33 3.79
N ASN A 53 7.96 1.16 4.32
CA ASN A 53 9.19 0.69 4.95
C ASN A 53 8.90 -0.23 6.14
N GLN A 54 7.87 0.09 6.95
CA GLN A 54 7.42 -0.77 8.05
C GLN A 54 6.88 -2.11 7.55
N TRP A 55 6.03 -2.10 6.51
CA TRP A 55 5.51 -3.34 5.92
C TRP A 55 6.59 -4.20 5.29
N ALA A 56 7.58 -3.59 4.63
CA ALA A 56 8.71 -4.31 4.06
C ALA A 56 9.54 -5.02 5.14
N THR A 57 9.86 -4.33 6.25
CA THR A 57 10.53 -4.93 7.40
C THR A 57 9.70 -6.07 8.01
N LEU A 58 8.38 -5.89 8.15
CA LEU A 58 7.50 -6.96 8.63
C LEU A 58 7.54 -8.18 7.72
N MET A 59 7.58 -8.02 6.40
CA MET A 59 7.70 -9.16 5.48
C MET A 59 9.01 -9.93 5.68
N VAL A 60 10.14 -9.22 5.88
CA VAL A 60 11.44 -9.84 6.21
C VAL A 60 11.36 -10.65 7.50
N GLU A 61 10.55 -10.23 8.47
CA GLU A 61 10.36 -10.96 9.73
C GLU A 61 9.35 -12.12 9.64
N GLN A 62 8.32 -12.01 8.80
CA GLN A 62 7.23 -13.00 8.73
C GLN A 62 7.50 -14.14 7.74
N LEU A 63 8.10 -13.86 6.58
CA LEU A 63 8.35 -14.87 5.55
C LEU A 63 9.20 -16.05 6.06
N PRO A 64 10.26 -15.83 6.87
CA PRO A 64 11.02 -16.94 7.44
C PRO A 64 10.20 -17.84 8.36
N LYS A 65 9.14 -17.32 9.00
CA LYS A 65 8.28 -18.13 9.88
C LYS A 65 7.46 -19.18 9.13
N ILE A 66 7.27 -18.99 7.83
CA ILE A 66 6.63 -19.96 6.95
C ILE A 66 7.64 -20.73 6.08
N GLY A 67 8.94 -20.50 6.25
CA GLY A 67 10.02 -21.23 5.56
C GLY A 67 10.53 -20.56 4.28
N ILE A 68 10.21 -19.28 4.06
CA ILE A 68 10.74 -18.49 2.94
C ILE A 68 11.85 -17.61 3.49
N ASP A 69 13.10 -17.89 3.14
CA ASP A 69 14.23 -17.08 3.59
C ASP A 69 14.37 -15.79 2.76
N ILE A 70 15.12 -14.84 3.29
CA ILE A 70 15.42 -13.57 2.61
C ILE A 70 16.91 -13.51 2.26
N ASP A 71 17.24 -13.51 0.98
CA ASP A 71 18.63 -13.37 0.51
C ASP A 71 19.08 -11.91 0.58
N VAL A 72 18.27 -11.01 0.02
CA VAL A 72 18.53 -9.57 0.00
C VAL A 72 17.26 -8.81 0.38
N PHE A 73 17.40 -7.84 1.28
CA PHE A 73 16.39 -6.81 1.49
C PHE A 73 16.94 -5.47 0.97
N ASP A 74 16.58 -5.11 -0.25
CA ASP A 74 17.04 -3.91 -0.95
C ASP A 74 16.05 -2.76 -0.75
N HIS A 75 16.43 -1.88 0.18
CA HIS A 75 15.65 -0.72 0.58
C HIS A 75 16.25 0.58 0.03
N THR A 76 15.89 0.94 -1.21
CA THR A 76 16.67 1.89 -2.02
C THR A 76 15.80 2.92 -2.75
N GLY A 77 16.45 3.82 -3.50
CA GLY A 77 15.80 4.86 -4.30
C GLY A 77 15.40 4.40 -5.70
N TRP A 78 14.55 5.18 -6.37
CA TRP A 78 14.01 4.86 -7.70
C TRP A 78 15.07 4.67 -8.79
N ALA A 79 16.21 5.34 -8.70
CA ALA A 79 17.32 5.16 -9.64
C ALA A 79 17.84 3.72 -9.72
N GLN A 80 17.68 2.93 -8.65
CA GLN A 80 18.03 1.51 -8.62
C GLN A 80 16.82 0.61 -8.93
N ILE A 81 15.62 1.03 -8.52
CA ILE A 81 14.39 0.26 -8.71
C ILE A 81 13.94 0.24 -10.17
N SER A 82 13.89 1.40 -10.82
CA SER A 82 13.39 1.52 -12.19
C SER A 82 14.09 0.59 -13.19
N PRO A 83 15.44 0.49 -13.25
CA PRO A 83 16.09 -0.44 -14.17
C PRO A 83 15.85 -1.92 -13.82
N ARG A 84 15.54 -2.25 -12.55
CA ARG A 84 15.23 -3.62 -12.12
C ARG A 84 13.81 -4.05 -12.44
N THR A 85 12.91 -3.10 -12.68
CA THR A 85 11.47 -3.32 -12.88
C THR A 85 11.09 -2.96 -14.32
N TRP A 86 10.86 -1.68 -14.61
CA TRP A 86 10.54 -1.17 -15.96
C TRP A 86 11.67 -1.35 -17.00
N GLY A 87 12.90 -1.64 -16.56
CA GLY A 87 14.05 -1.85 -17.44
C GLY A 87 14.02 -3.15 -18.26
N HIS A 88 13.06 -4.03 -18.00
CA HIS A 88 12.93 -5.33 -18.67
C HIS A 88 11.71 -5.33 -19.59
N PRO A 89 11.84 -4.98 -20.88
CA PRO A 89 10.73 -5.02 -21.81
C PRO A 89 10.29 -6.46 -22.03
N GLY A 90 9.00 -6.74 -21.87
CA GLY A 90 8.44 -8.08 -22.03
C GLY A 90 8.17 -8.48 -23.49
N PRO A 91 7.51 -9.64 -23.70
CA PRO A 91 7.25 -10.68 -22.69
C PRO A 91 8.55 -11.43 -22.31
N TYR A 92 8.50 -12.42 -21.39
CA TYR A 92 9.59 -13.29 -20.88
C TYR A 92 10.17 -12.84 -19.54
N PRO A 93 10.48 -13.83 -18.66
CA PRO A 93 10.37 -13.61 -17.22
C PRO A 93 11.23 -12.44 -16.79
N VAL A 94 10.66 -11.64 -15.90
CA VAL A 94 11.43 -10.66 -15.14
C VAL A 94 12.63 -11.40 -14.53
N PRO A 95 13.87 -10.95 -14.78
CA PRO A 95 15.05 -11.60 -14.21
C PRO A 95 14.99 -11.64 -12.69
N SER A 96 15.66 -12.61 -12.08
CA SER A 96 15.80 -12.63 -10.62
C SER A 96 16.57 -11.41 -10.10
N TYR A 97 16.53 -11.15 -8.80
CA TYR A 97 17.26 -10.03 -8.22
C TYR A 97 18.78 -10.05 -8.54
N ASP A 98 19.41 -11.22 -8.53
CA ASP A 98 20.84 -11.38 -8.84
C ASP A 98 21.17 -11.14 -10.32
N GLU A 99 20.19 -11.33 -11.19
CA GLU A 99 20.31 -11.09 -12.64
C GLU A 99 19.91 -9.66 -13.04
N GLY A 100 19.66 -8.79 -12.05
CA GLY A 100 19.33 -7.39 -12.27
C GLY A 100 17.84 -7.12 -12.39
N GLY A 101 16.97 -8.06 -12.03
CA GLY A 101 15.52 -7.83 -11.87
C GLY A 101 15.11 -7.80 -10.39
N TYR A 102 14.02 -8.48 -10.06
CA TYR A 102 13.45 -8.57 -8.70
C TYR A 102 12.69 -9.89 -8.52
N ASP A 103 12.64 -10.40 -7.28
CA ASP A 103 11.81 -11.57 -6.95
C ASP A 103 10.49 -11.11 -6.31
N LEU A 104 10.57 -10.21 -5.32
CA LEU A 104 9.43 -9.53 -4.71
C LEU A 104 9.63 -8.02 -4.75
N PHE A 105 8.64 -7.28 -5.24
CA PHE A 105 8.67 -5.81 -5.26
C PHE A 105 7.49 -5.23 -4.48
N LEU A 106 7.80 -4.50 -3.41
CA LEU A 106 6.80 -3.84 -2.58
C LEU A 106 6.60 -2.41 -3.10
N ILE A 107 5.43 -2.17 -3.68
CA ILE A 107 5.01 -0.88 -4.21
C ILE A 107 3.61 -0.54 -3.72
N GLY A 108 3.30 0.75 -3.67
CA GLY A 108 1.94 1.22 -3.43
C GLY A 108 1.34 1.69 -4.74
N ASN A 109 0.16 1.18 -5.08
CA ASN A 109 -0.66 1.67 -6.18
C ASN A 109 -1.81 2.50 -5.63
N GLY A 110 -2.19 3.54 -6.37
CA GLY A 110 -3.34 4.38 -6.07
C GLY A 110 -4.23 4.47 -7.30
N TRP A 111 -5.53 4.58 -7.08
CA TRP A 111 -6.52 4.77 -8.12
C TRP A 111 -7.17 6.14 -7.97
N GLY A 112 -7.69 6.68 -9.08
CA GLY A 112 -8.58 7.83 -9.04
C GLY A 112 -9.94 7.48 -8.42
N LEU A 113 -10.90 8.40 -8.52
CA LEU A 113 -12.30 8.13 -8.14
C LEU A 113 -12.91 7.03 -9.00
N ASP A 114 -12.57 7.02 -10.29
CA ASP A 114 -12.83 5.90 -11.18
C ASP A 114 -11.63 4.96 -11.16
N PHE A 115 -11.89 3.68 -10.86
CA PHE A 115 -10.90 2.63 -11.00
C PHE A 115 -10.60 2.41 -12.49
N ASP A 116 -9.32 2.36 -12.86
CA ASP A 116 -8.86 2.07 -14.21
C ASP A 116 -7.55 1.27 -14.17
N PRO A 117 -7.58 -0.05 -14.40
CA PRO A 117 -6.38 -0.88 -14.36
C PRO A 117 -5.55 -0.87 -15.65
N THR A 118 -5.96 -0.07 -16.65
CA THR A 118 -5.28 0.03 -17.95
C THR A 118 -3.81 0.42 -17.74
N GLY A 119 -2.91 -0.23 -18.49
CA GLY A 119 -1.48 0.02 -18.41
C GLY A 119 -0.78 -0.63 -17.22
N VAL A 120 -1.49 -0.93 -16.12
CA VAL A 120 -0.92 -1.58 -14.91
C VAL A 120 -1.02 -3.10 -15.00
N PHE A 121 -2.14 -3.62 -15.50
CA PHE A 121 -2.39 -5.06 -15.58
C PHE A 121 -2.80 -5.52 -16.99
N THR A 122 -3.14 -4.60 -17.90
CA THR A 122 -3.48 -4.99 -19.28
C THR A 122 -2.24 -5.44 -20.04
N SER A 123 -2.39 -6.39 -20.97
CA SER A 123 -1.26 -6.95 -21.72
C SER A 123 -0.53 -5.90 -22.57
N ASP A 124 -1.25 -4.89 -23.06
CA ASP A 124 -0.69 -3.76 -23.82
C ASP A 124 0.12 -2.79 -22.96
N GLY A 125 -0.03 -2.89 -21.63
CA GLY A 125 0.75 -2.15 -20.64
C GLY A 125 2.06 -2.82 -20.25
N ILE A 126 2.38 -4.00 -20.80
CA ILE A 126 3.66 -4.67 -20.56
C ILE A 126 4.79 -3.69 -20.90
N THR A 127 5.78 -3.62 -20.03
CA THR A 127 6.95 -2.76 -20.19
C THR A 127 7.56 -2.93 -21.59
N PRO A 128 7.91 -1.84 -22.30
CA PRO A 128 8.00 -0.46 -21.82
C PRO A 128 6.75 0.39 -22.09
N ALA A 129 5.63 -0.21 -22.50
CA ALA A 129 4.44 0.54 -22.90
C ALA A 129 3.61 1.08 -21.72
N GLY A 130 3.74 0.46 -20.54
CA GLY A 130 3.06 0.88 -19.31
C GLY A 130 3.76 0.36 -18.04
N ASP A 131 2.96 0.23 -16.99
CA ASP A 131 3.36 -0.15 -15.63
C ASP A 131 3.11 -1.63 -15.33
N ASN A 132 2.79 -2.46 -16.33
CA ASN A 132 2.68 -3.90 -16.17
C ASN A 132 4.07 -4.56 -16.18
N PHE A 133 4.92 -4.13 -15.24
CA PHE A 133 6.22 -4.76 -14.95
C PHE A 133 6.06 -6.13 -14.27
N TYR A 134 4.83 -6.52 -13.92
CA TYR A 134 4.44 -7.88 -13.54
C TYR A 134 4.47 -8.84 -14.74
N GLN A 135 4.38 -8.30 -15.96
CA GLN A 135 4.19 -9.04 -17.21
C GLN A 135 2.94 -9.94 -17.19
N TYR A 136 1.88 -9.49 -16.51
CA TYR A 136 0.60 -10.19 -16.48
C TYR A 136 -0.09 -10.10 -17.85
N ASP A 137 -0.54 -11.23 -18.37
CA ASP A 137 -1.18 -11.35 -19.67
C ASP A 137 -2.35 -12.34 -19.56
N ASN A 138 -3.57 -11.79 -19.61
CA ASN A 138 -4.79 -12.58 -19.62
C ASN A 138 -5.81 -11.93 -20.58
N PRO A 139 -6.12 -12.57 -21.73
CA PRO A 139 -7.03 -11.98 -22.70
C PRO A 139 -8.48 -11.84 -22.20
N ALA A 140 -8.90 -12.64 -21.22
CA ALA A 140 -10.22 -12.48 -20.60
C ALA A 140 -10.26 -11.26 -19.68
N PHE A 141 -9.16 -10.99 -18.96
CA PHE A 141 -8.98 -9.76 -18.21
C PHE A 141 -8.96 -8.54 -19.14
N ASP A 142 -8.17 -8.57 -20.21
CA ASP A 142 -8.08 -7.46 -21.18
C ASP A 142 -9.45 -7.16 -21.82
N TRP A 143 -10.21 -8.21 -22.15
CA TRP A 143 -11.57 -8.05 -22.65
C TRP A 143 -12.49 -7.35 -21.64
N ALA A 144 -12.44 -7.72 -20.36
CA ALA A 144 -13.26 -7.10 -19.32
C ALA A 144 -12.87 -5.61 -19.12
N VAL A 145 -11.57 -5.29 -19.08
CA VAL A 145 -11.08 -3.90 -19.00
C VAL A 145 -11.50 -3.07 -20.22
N SER A 146 -11.38 -3.64 -21.41
CA SER A 146 -11.77 -2.99 -22.67
C SER A 146 -13.26 -2.62 -22.67
N ASN A 147 -14.14 -3.51 -22.19
CA ASN A 147 -15.57 -3.22 -22.10
C ASN A 147 -15.92 -2.28 -20.95
N TYR A 148 -15.25 -2.40 -19.81
CA TYR A 148 -15.41 -1.49 -18.67
C TYR A 148 -15.11 -0.04 -19.06
N THR A 149 -14.03 0.21 -19.79
CA THR A 149 -13.58 1.55 -20.19
C THR A 149 -14.40 2.16 -21.33
N GLN A 150 -15.01 1.32 -22.19
CA GLN A 150 -15.79 1.79 -23.34
C GLN A 150 -17.31 1.84 -23.08
N SER A 151 -17.80 1.19 -22.03
CA SER A 151 -19.23 1.20 -21.73
C SER A 151 -19.68 2.52 -21.11
N PHE A 152 -20.75 3.10 -21.65
CA PHE A 152 -21.47 4.24 -21.05
C PHE A 152 -22.67 3.80 -20.20
N VAL A 153 -22.99 2.49 -20.19
CA VAL A 153 -24.09 1.93 -19.41
C VAL A 153 -23.55 1.54 -18.03
N TYR A 154 -24.03 2.22 -16.99
CA TYR A 154 -23.52 2.02 -15.63
C TYR A 154 -23.64 0.58 -15.13
N ALA A 155 -24.77 -0.09 -15.40
CA ALA A 155 -24.97 -1.49 -15.00
C ALA A 155 -23.93 -2.43 -15.64
N ASP A 156 -23.62 -2.23 -16.92
CA ASP A 156 -22.63 -3.01 -17.63
C ASP A 156 -21.22 -2.74 -17.07
N ARG A 157 -20.88 -1.47 -16.76
CA ARG A 157 -19.61 -1.13 -16.09
C ARG A 157 -19.44 -1.86 -14.76
N ILE A 158 -20.49 -1.98 -13.95
CA ILE A 158 -20.44 -2.73 -12.69
C ILE A 158 -20.15 -4.21 -12.94
N GLN A 159 -20.83 -4.84 -13.91
CA GLN A 159 -20.56 -6.23 -14.24
C GLN A 159 -19.10 -6.45 -14.67
N TYR A 160 -18.57 -5.61 -15.58
CA TYR A 160 -17.18 -5.75 -16.02
C TYR A 160 -16.19 -5.49 -14.89
N ALA A 161 -16.50 -4.57 -13.96
CA ALA A 161 -15.68 -4.34 -12.77
C ALA A 161 -15.62 -5.59 -11.86
N GLU A 162 -16.73 -6.30 -11.68
CA GLU A 162 -16.77 -7.57 -10.94
C GLU A 162 -15.92 -8.65 -11.63
N GLU A 163 -16.00 -8.75 -12.97
CA GLU A 163 -15.17 -9.67 -13.75
C GLU A 163 -13.68 -9.34 -13.62
N ILE A 164 -13.31 -8.06 -13.71
CA ILE A 164 -11.93 -7.60 -13.49
C ILE A 164 -11.42 -8.01 -12.10
N GLN A 165 -12.23 -7.80 -11.06
CA GLN A 165 -11.88 -8.17 -9.69
C GLN A 165 -11.69 -9.68 -9.55
N ASN A 166 -12.57 -10.48 -10.16
CA ASN A 166 -12.48 -11.94 -10.13
C ASN A 166 -11.17 -12.41 -10.77
N TRP A 167 -10.80 -11.89 -11.94
CA TRP A 167 -9.55 -12.27 -12.60
C TRP A 167 -8.32 -11.89 -11.77
N LEU A 168 -8.26 -10.68 -11.21
CA LEU A 168 -7.12 -10.28 -10.36
C LEU A 168 -7.05 -11.10 -9.05
N TYR A 169 -8.19 -11.54 -8.52
CA TYR A 169 -8.25 -12.38 -7.33
C TYR A 169 -7.74 -13.79 -7.58
N GLU A 170 -8.13 -14.40 -8.70
CA GLU A 170 -7.72 -15.77 -9.06
C GLU A 170 -6.28 -15.83 -9.55
N ASP A 171 -5.86 -14.89 -10.41
CA ASP A 171 -4.54 -14.92 -11.04
C ASP A 171 -3.43 -14.33 -10.15
N GLN A 172 -3.80 -13.46 -9.20
CA GLN A 172 -2.92 -12.80 -8.24
C GLN A 172 -1.62 -12.22 -8.85
N PRO A 173 -1.69 -11.39 -9.92
CA PRO A 173 -0.49 -10.74 -10.46
C PRO A 173 0.17 -9.79 -9.45
N SER A 174 -0.58 -9.37 -8.42
CA SER A 174 -0.07 -8.71 -7.23
C SER A 174 -0.86 -9.16 -5.99
N ILE A 175 -0.24 -9.08 -4.82
CA ILE A 175 -0.88 -9.40 -3.54
C ILE A 175 -1.10 -8.11 -2.75
N ALA A 176 -2.35 -7.73 -2.55
CA ALA A 176 -2.71 -6.57 -1.74
C ALA A 176 -2.42 -6.84 -0.25
N ILE A 177 -1.53 -6.05 0.35
CA ILE A 177 -1.17 -6.17 1.77
C ILE A 177 -2.17 -5.39 2.65
N ILE A 178 -2.45 -4.13 2.28
CA ILE A 178 -3.38 -3.25 3.01
C ILE A 178 -4.10 -2.28 2.07
N TYR A 179 -5.33 -1.93 2.44
CA TYR A 179 -5.98 -0.70 2.00
C TYR A 179 -5.77 0.36 3.08
N LYS A 180 -5.05 1.43 2.75
CA LYS A 180 -4.75 2.50 3.72
C LYS A 180 -5.99 3.35 3.97
N ILE A 181 -6.14 3.78 5.22
CA ILE A 181 -7.01 4.91 5.58
C ILE A 181 -6.10 6.13 5.72
N SER A 182 -6.44 7.21 5.01
CA SER A 182 -5.77 8.49 5.18
C SER A 182 -6.41 9.27 6.33
N LEU A 183 -5.59 9.78 7.24
CA LEU A 183 -6.02 10.62 8.36
C LEU A 183 -5.51 12.03 8.13
N TYR A 184 -6.44 12.99 8.11
CA TYR A 184 -6.15 14.40 7.85
C TYR A 184 -6.61 15.22 9.06
N ALA A 185 -5.66 15.75 9.82
CA ALA A 185 -5.95 16.58 10.98
C ALA A 185 -6.14 18.04 10.56
N HIS A 186 -7.29 18.62 10.92
CA HIS A 186 -7.62 20.02 10.65
C HIS A 186 -8.32 20.66 11.86
N ALA A 187 -8.41 21.99 11.85
CA ALA A 187 -9.09 22.74 12.90
C ALA A 187 -10.59 22.40 12.98
N PRO A 188 -11.20 22.43 14.19
CA PRO A 188 -12.63 22.15 14.35
C PRO A 188 -13.47 23.24 13.67
N GLY A 189 -14.63 22.85 13.15
CA GLY A 189 -15.55 23.78 12.46
C GLY A 189 -15.22 24.04 10.99
N LEU A 190 -14.25 23.32 10.41
CA LEU A 190 -14.03 23.30 8.97
C LEU A 190 -15.27 22.78 8.24
N THR A 191 -15.72 23.55 7.27
CA THR A 191 -16.82 23.23 6.35
C THR A 191 -16.31 23.21 4.91
N GLY A 192 -17.05 22.58 4.00
CA GLY A 192 -16.68 22.47 2.58
C GLY A 192 -15.62 21.41 2.28
N TRP A 193 -14.93 20.85 3.27
CA TRP A 193 -13.97 19.75 3.09
C TRP A 193 -14.66 18.41 2.84
N GLU A 194 -14.14 17.65 1.86
CA GLU A 194 -14.63 16.33 1.47
C GLU A 194 -13.45 15.35 1.38
N PRO A 195 -13.27 14.45 2.36
CA PRO A 195 -12.07 13.61 2.48
C PRO A 195 -11.78 12.75 1.26
N LEU A 196 -12.81 12.25 0.55
CA LEU A 196 -12.61 11.40 -0.62
C LEU A 196 -12.05 12.19 -1.81
N LEU A 197 -12.63 13.37 -2.07
CA LEU A 197 -12.18 14.27 -3.11
C LEU A 197 -10.80 14.86 -2.77
N TRP A 198 -10.55 15.12 -1.49
CA TRP A 198 -9.24 15.52 -1.01
C TRP A 198 -8.19 14.43 -1.32
N ALA A 199 -8.41 13.20 -0.87
CA ALA A 199 -7.47 12.08 -1.04
C ALA A 199 -7.16 11.71 -2.51
N SER A 200 -8.03 12.10 -3.45
CA SER A 200 -7.86 11.90 -4.91
C SER A 200 -7.33 13.14 -5.64
N SER A 201 -6.92 14.18 -4.91
CA SER A 201 -6.46 15.47 -5.45
C SER A 201 -7.49 16.17 -6.35
N GLN A 202 -8.78 15.86 -6.18
CA GLN A 202 -9.91 16.40 -6.95
C GLN A 202 -10.64 17.55 -6.25
N GLN A 203 -10.47 17.70 -4.93
CA GLN A 203 -11.15 18.75 -4.19
C GLN A 203 -10.44 20.10 -4.34
N PRO A 204 -11.12 21.18 -4.77
CA PRO A 204 -10.63 22.54 -4.61
C PRO A 204 -10.79 23.04 -3.17
N MET A 205 -9.90 23.93 -2.71
CA MET A 205 -9.96 24.55 -1.38
C MET A 205 -10.84 25.81 -1.31
N GLU A 206 -11.38 26.28 -2.42
CA GLU A 206 -12.12 27.55 -2.50
C GLU A 206 -13.39 27.59 -1.64
N ASP A 207 -14.01 26.44 -1.40
CA ASP A 207 -15.22 26.34 -0.58
C ASP A 207 -14.92 26.04 0.90
N TRP A 208 -13.64 25.99 1.28
CA TRP A 208 -13.25 25.65 2.65
C TRP A 208 -13.40 26.87 3.55
N ALA A 209 -14.13 26.70 4.65
CA ALA A 209 -14.37 27.79 5.58
C ALA A 209 -14.42 27.31 7.03
N ILE A 210 -13.89 28.14 7.93
CA ILE A 210 -14.14 28.06 9.36
C ILE A 210 -14.80 29.38 9.76
N SER A 211 -15.99 29.30 10.35
CA SER A 211 -16.80 30.50 10.64
C SER A 211 -16.05 31.48 11.54
N GLY A 212 -15.83 32.70 11.04
CA GLY A 212 -15.16 33.77 11.78
C GLY A 212 -13.64 33.77 11.65
N GLU A 213 -13.06 32.82 10.92
CA GLU A 213 -11.62 32.73 10.66
C GLU A 213 -11.30 33.17 9.23
N THR A 214 -10.15 33.80 9.06
CA THR A 214 -9.57 34.13 7.75
C THR A 214 -8.36 33.27 7.42
N GLU A 215 -7.95 32.41 8.34
CA GLU A 215 -6.79 31.52 8.20
C GLU A 215 -7.22 30.07 8.39
N LEU A 216 -6.61 29.18 7.60
CA LEU A 216 -6.73 27.74 7.78
C LEU A 216 -5.38 27.18 8.19
N HIS A 217 -5.33 26.49 9.32
CA HIS A 217 -4.13 25.78 9.77
C HIS A 217 -4.33 24.28 9.53
N PHE A 218 -3.38 23.66 8.84
CA PHE A 218 -3.43 22.24 8.48
C PHE A 218 -2.10 21.56 8.82
N ALA A 219 -2.18 20.33 9.35
CA ALA A 219 -1.00 19.53 9.66
C ALA A 219 -0.67 18.60 8.48
N VAL A 220 0.53 18.74 7.92
CA VAL A 220 1.06 17.83 6.90
C VAL A 220 2.07 16.85 7.52
N PRO A 221 2.15 15.60 7.03
CA PRO A 221 3.00 14.56 7.63
C PRO A 221 4.48 14.70 7.27
N ALA A 222 4.84 15.65 6.42
CA ALA A 222 6.19 15.94 5.97
C ALA A 222 6.33 17.45 5.71
N ASP A 223 7.56 17.95 5.75
CA ASP A 223 7.87 19.30 5.31
C ASP A 223 7.76 19.39 3.78
N PHE A 224 7.34 20.54 3.25
CA PHE A 224 7.40 20.80 1.81
C PHE A 224 8.86 21.01 1.40
N GLU A 225 9.39 20.12 0.57
CA GLU A 225 10.79 20.17 0.14
C GLU A 225 10.95 20.97 -1.16
N ASP A 226 9.91 20.95 -2.01
CA ASP A 226 9.89 21.68 -3.28
C ASP A 226 8.50 22.28 -3.51
N PHE A 227 8.45 23.56 -3.89
CA PHE A 227 7.22 24.27 -4.26
C PHE A 227 6.96 24.24 -5.78
N HIS A 228 7.76 23.49 -6.53
CA HIS A 228 7.58 23.31 -7.95
C HIS A 228 6.44 22.33 -8.26
N VAL A 229 5.36 22.83 -8.87
CA VAL A 229 4.15 22.05 -9.21
C VAL A 229 4.36 20.79 -10.06
N ARG A 230 5.51 20.66 -10.74
CA ARG A 230 5.83 19.48 -11.55
C ARG A 230 6.84 18.55 -10.90
N SER A 231 7.38 18.92 -9.74
CA SER A 231 8.24 18.06 -8.94
C SER A 231 7.34 17.14 -8.11
N GLN A 232 7.35 15.85 -8.42
CA GLN A 232 6.50 14.85 -7.76
C GLN A 232 7.31 13.93 -6.84
N GLU A 233 8.42 14.42 -6.28
CA GLU A 233 9.23 13.69 -5.29
C GLU A 233 8.36 13.30 -4.06
N SER A 234 7.35 14.12 -3.74
CA SER A 234 6.36 13.90 -2.68
C SER A 234 4.93 14.05 -3.21
N THR A 235 4.10 13.03 -3.00
CA THR A 235 2.65 13.10 -3.31
C THR A 235 1.92 14.12 -2.42
N TYR A 236 2.46 14.44 -1.24
CA TYR A 236 1.87 15.41 -0.33
C TYR A 236 2.05 16.83 -0.84
N ASP A 237 3.24 17.15 -1.33
CA ASP A 237 3.61 18.45 -1.89
C ASP A 237 2.77 18.72 -3.14
N ALA A 238 2.70 17.73 -4.04
CA ALA A 238 1.86 17.81 -5.23
C ALA A 238 0.37 18.05 -4.90
N GLN A 239 -0.19 17.32 -3.94
CA GLN A 239 -1.59 17.45 -3.51
C GLN A 239 -1.89 18.87 -3.01
N TRP A 240 -1.00 19.46 -2.21
CA TRP A 240 -1.16 20.81 -1.64
C TRP A 240 -0.90 21.92 -2.66
N LEU A 241 0.21 21.85 -3.38
CA LEU A 241 0.57 22.86 -4.37
C LEU A 241 -0.51 22.94 -5.46
N HIS A 242 -1.04 21.81 -5.92
CA HIS A 242 -2.12 21.80 -6.91
C HIS A 242 -3.30 22.70 -6.51
N GLN A 243 -3.61 22.81 -5.23
CA GLN A 243 -4.69 23.66 -4.73
C GLN A 243 -4.37 25.14 -4.80
N ILE A 244 -3.14 25.51 -4.41
CA ILE A 244 -2.67 26.89 -4.48
C ILE A 244 -2.70 27.38 -5.93
N TYR A 245 -2.22 26.54 -6.86
CA TYR A 245 -2.10 26.93 -8.27
C TYR A 245 -3.42 26.81 -9.05
N ASN A 246 -4.28 25.83 -8.74
CA ASN A 246 -5.62 25.77 -9.35
C ASN A 246 -6.47 26.97 -8.95
N GLY A 247 -6.34 27.46 -7.73
CA GLY A 247 -7.02 28.68 -7.29
C GLY A 247 -6.59 29.94 -8.05
N LEU A 248 -5.48 29.92 -8.80
CA LEU A 248 -5.02 31.08 -9.58
C LEU A 248 -5.68 31.20 -10.95
N VAL A 249 -6.29 30.12 -11.46
CA VAL A 249 -6.86 30.09 -12.81
C VAL A 249 -8.29 29.55 -12.79
N GLU A 250 -9.21 30.29 -13.38
CA GLU A 250 -10.58 29.86 -13.60
C GLU A 250 -10.75 29.45 -15.06
N ARG A 251 -11.32 28.26 -15.28
CA ARG A 251 -11.77 27.82 -16.59
C ARG A 251 -13.19 28.33 -16.82
N ASP A 252 -13.39 29.14 -17.85
CA ASP A 252 -14.74 29.55 -18.26
C ASP A 252 -15.51 28.30 -18.75
N PRO A 253 -16.62 27.93 -18.10
CA PRO A 253 -17.37 26.73 -18.49
C PRO A 253 -18.07 26.86 -19.85
N ALA A 254 -18.21 28.06 -20.40
CA ALA A 254 -18.88 28.31 -21.67
C ALA A 254 -17.95 28.12 -22.88
N ASP A 255 -16.69 28.52 -22.78
CA ASP A 255 -15.73 28.47 -23.90
C ASP A 255 -14.43 27.71 -23.60
N TYR A 256 -14.29 27.21 -22.37
CA TYR A 256 -13.15 26.44 -21.88
C TYR A 256 -11.81 27.17 -21.89
N THR A 257 -11.82 28.51 -22.00
CA THR A 257 -10.62 29.34 -21.85
C THR A 257 -10.23 29.48 -20.38
N TYR A 258 -8.94 29.73 -20.12
CA TYR A 258 -8.43 29.95 -18.77
C TYR A 258 -8.17 31.44 -18.55
N SER A 259 -8.64 31.96 -17.43
CA SER A 259 -8.39 33.33 -16.98
C SER A 259 -7.80 33.32 -15.56
N GLY A 260 -7.02 34.33 -15.20
CA GLY A 260 -6.54 34.47 -13.83
C GLY A 260 -7.69 34.84 -12.89
N ARG A 261 -7.85 34.16 -11.76
CA ARG A 261 -8.81 34.59 -10.73
C ARG A 261 -8.33 35.89 -10.11
N ALA A 262 -9.20 36.90 -10.06
CA ALA A 262 -8.93 38.13 -9.32
C ALA A 262 -9.03 37.81 -7.83
N LEU A 263 -7.93 37.98 -7.10
CA LEU A 263 -7.85 37.87 -5.63
C LEU A 263 -8.62 39.00 -4.94
#